data_AF-A0A1I0T6H5-F1
#
_entry.id   AF-A0A1I0T6H5-F1
#
_cell.length_a   1.000
_cell.length_b   1.000
_cell.length_c   1.000
_cell.angle_alpha   90.00
_cell.angle_beta   90.00
_cell.angle_gamma   90.00
#
_symmetry.space_group_name_H-M   'P 1'
#
loop_
_entity.id
_entity.type
_entity.pdbx_description
1 polymer ?
#
loop_
_entity_poly.entity_id
_entity_poly.type
_entity_poly.pdbx_seq_one_letter_code
_entity_poly.pdbx_strand_id
1 'polypeptide(L)' 'MNQYYVVLRTKEKDELMDVVGALSLEEAWAIARIRYEERMREGDSLFVFPAIGPLAFDENNRFVSNSGGNMKIMMKF' A
#
# COMPACT_ATOMS: atom_id res chain seq x y z
N MET A 1 -12.50 7.59 11.71
CA MET A 1 -11.56 7.75 10.58
C MET A 1 -11.00 6.37 10.28
N ASN A 2 -11.04 5.91 9.04
CA ASN A 2 -10.56 4.58 8.68
C ASN A 2 -9.05 4.64 8.48
N GLN A 3 -8.35 3.58 8.86
CA GLN A 3 -6.92 3.45 8.63
C GLN A 3 -6.65 2.59 7.39
N TYR A 4 -5.66 2.98 6.61
CA TYR A 4 -5.26 2.28 5.39
C TYR A 4 -3.75 2.07 5.41
N TYR A 5 -3.32 0.85 5.12
CA TYR A 5 -1.92 0.54 4.88
C TYR A 5 -1.50 1.05 3.51
N VAL A 6 -0.31 1.64 3.46
CA VAL A 6 0.37 2.04 2.22
C VAL A 6 1.64 1.20 2.10
N VAL A 7 1.67 0.28 1.15
CA VAL A 7 2.79 -0.65 0.96
C VAL A 7 3.43 -0.42 -0.40
N LEU A 8 4.75 -0.21 -0.42
CA LEU A 8 5.54 -0.13 -1.62
C LEU A 8 6.14 -1.51 -1.92
N ARG A 9 5.79 -2.06 -3.08
CA ARG A 9 6.42 -3.24 -3.64
C ARG A 9 7.53 -2.81 -4.57
N THR A 10 8.72 -3.28 -4.26
CA THR A 10 9.89 -3.21 -5.13
C THR A 10 10.14 -4.58 -5.75
N LYS A 11 11.14 -4.68 -6.64
CA LYS A 11 11.60 -5.97 -7.18
C LYS A 11 12.03 -6.94 -6.09
N GLU A 12 12.64 -6.45 -5.01
CA GLU A 12 13.25 -7.28 -3.97
C GLU A 12 12.27 -7.64 -2.84
N LYS A 13 11.51 -6.66 -2.36
CA LYS A 13 10.69 -6.77 -1.15
C LYS A 13 9.48 -5.86 -1.18
N ASP A 14 8.53 -6.13 -0.30
CA ASP A 14 7.48 -5.18 0.05
C ASP A 14 7.84 -4.42 1.33
N GLU A 15 7.50 -3.14 1.39
CA GLU A 15 7.81 -2.26 2.51
C GLU A 15 6.57 -1.47 2.92
N LEU A 16 6.21 -1.52 4.21
CA LEU A 16 5.16 -0.67 4.75
C LEU A 16 5.69 0.76 4.84
N MET A 17 5.14 1.64 4.01
CA MET A 17 5.55 3.04 3.93
C MET A 17 4.85 3.91 4.97
N ASP A 18 3.56 3.65 5.20
CA ASP A 18 2.73 4.45 6.09
C ASP A 18 1.41 3.77 6.47
N VAL A 19 0.76 4.31 7.50
CA VAL A 19 -0.64 4.05 7.82
C VAL A 19 -1.40 5.39 7.79
N VAL A 20 -2.19 5.59 6.74
CA VAL A 20 -2.92 6.85 6.54
C VAL A 20 -4.35 6.77 7.09
N GLY A 21 -4.79 7.84 7.75
CA GLY A 21 -6.17 8.04 8.14
C GLY A 21 -6.96 8.73 7.02
N ALA A 22 -8.06 8.12 6.57
CA ALA A 22 -8.93 8.67 5.55
C ALA A 22 -10.40 8.28 5.79
N LEU A 23 -11.34 8.96 5.11
CA LEU A 23 -12.76 8.58 5.12
C LEU A 23 -13.03 7.42 4.17
N SER A 24 -12.26 7.30 3.09
CA SER A 24 -12.44 6.27 2.06
C SER A 24 -11.12 5.76 1.48
N LEU A 25 -11.19 4.63 0.77
CA LEU A 25 -10.05 4.07 0.04
C LEU A 25 -9.56 5.00 -1.07
N GLU A 26 -10.46 5.75 -1.71
CA GLU A 26 -10.08 6.70 -2.76
C GLU A 26 -9.26 7.86 -2.21
N GLU A 27 -9.68 8.39 -1.06
CA GLU A 27 -8.97 9.46 -0.39
C GLU A 27 -7.61 8.98 0.12
N ALA A 28 -7.54 7.80 0.75
CA ALA A 28 -6.28 7.18 1.14
C ALA A 28 -5.34 6.98 -0.05
N TRP A 29 -5.87 6.53 -1.19
CA TRP A 29 -5.11 6.35 -2.42
C TRP A 29 -4.59 7.68 -2.99
N ALA A 30 -5.40 8.73 -2.99
CA ALA A 30 -4.98 10.05 -3.45
C ALA A 30 -3.85 10.62 -2.59
N ILE A 31 -3.96 10.49 -1.26
CA ILE A 31 -2.92 10.89 -0.31
C ILE A 31 -1.63 10.11 -0.55
N ALA A 32 -1.72 8.78 -0.64
CA ALA A 32 -0.57 7.90 -0.86
C ALA A 32 0.12 8.19 -2.20
N ARG A 33 -0.66 8.40 -3.26
CA ARG A 33 -0.14 8.76 -4.58
C ARG A 33 0.69 10.04 -4.52
N ILE A 34 0.13 11.13 -4.03
CA ILE A 34 0.83 12.42 -3.93
C ILE A 34 2.12 12.30 -3.11
N ARG A 35 2.10 11.51 -2.03
CA ARG A 35 3.22 11.39 -1.10
C ARG A 35 4.35 10.49 -1.62
N TYR A 36 4.05 9.48 -2.43
CA TYR A 36 5.02 8.42 -2.78
C TYR A 36 5.26 8.21 -4.29
N GLU A 37 4.43 8.75 -5.19
CA GLU A 37 4.58 8.57 -6.66
C GLU A 37 5.95 9.03 -7.18
N GLU A 38 6.49 10.12 -6.63
CA GLU A 38 7.83 10.61 -7.01
C GLU A 38 8.97 9.72 -6.50
N ARG A 39 8.75 8.97 -5.41
CA ARG A 39 9.76 8.08 -4.81
C ARG A 39 9.81 6.72 -5.49
N MET A 40 8.76 6.35 -6.22
CA MET A 40 8.69 5.09 -6.96
C MET A 40 9.63 5.11 -8.16
N ARG A 41 10.27 3.97 -8.39
CA ARG A 41 11.08 3.68 -9.58
C ARG A 41 10.25 2.91 -10.61
N GLU A 42 10.72 2.85 -11.85
CA GLU A 42 10.11 1.99 -12.87
C GLU A 42 10.05 0.53 -12.39
N GLY A 43 8.87 -0.08 -12.51
CA GLY A 43 8.57 -1.42 -12.04
C GLY A 43 8.13 -1.51 -10.58
N ASP A 44 8.15 -0.42 -9.80
CA ASP A 44 7.59 -0.41 -8.45
C ASP A 44 6.06 -0.33 -8.50
N SER A 45 5.43 -0.88 -7.47
CA SER A 45 3.98 -0.85 -7.29
C SER A 45 3.60 -0.36 -5.90
N LEU A 46 2.67 0.59 -5.82
CA LEU A 46 2.13 1.10 -4.55
C LEU A 46 0.76 0.50 -4.30
N PHE A 47 0.58 -0.12 -3.15
CA PHE A 47 -0.64 -0.77 -2.70
C PHE A 47 -1.27 0.03 -1.57
N VAL A 48 -2.58 0.25 -1.67
CA VAL A 48 -3.37 0.91 -0.62
C VAL A 48 -4.59 0.05 -0.32
N PHE A 49 -4.77 -0.31 0.95
CA PHE A 49 -5.88 -1.16 1.40
C PHE A 49 -6.22 -0.93 2.88
N PRO A 50 -7.45 -1.23 3.31
CA PRO A 50 -7.89 -0.97 4.68
C PRO A 50 -7.09 -1.78 5.71
N ALA A 51 -6.77 -1.16 6.85
CA ALA A 51 -6.07 -1.78 7.97
C ALA A 51 -7.07 -2.53 8.90
N ILE A 52 -7.62 -3.64 8.40
CA ILE A 52 -8.64 -4.45 9.12
C ILE A 52 -8.01 -5.39 10.17
N GLY A 53 -6.68 -5.49 10.20
CA GLY A 53 -5.91 -6.32 11.13
C GLY A 53 -4.41 -6.09 10.95
N PRO A 54 -3.57 -6.81 11.71
CA PRO A 54 -2.13 -6.67 11.59
C PRO A 54 -1.64 -7.05 10.19
N LEU A 55 -0.76 -6.22 9.62
CA LEU A 55 -0.07 -6.52 8.38
C LEU A 55 0.98 -7.62 8.63
N ALA A 56 0.90 -8.69 7.85
CA ALA A 56 1.87 -9.79 7.87
C ALA A 56 2.68 -9.82 6.58
N PHE A 57 3.92 -10.32 6.67
CA PHE A 57 4.80 -10.54 5.53
C PHE A 57 5.20 -12.02 5.48
N ASP A 58 5.40 -12.55 4.27
CA ASP A 58 5.91 -13.91 4.05
C ASP A 58 7.45 -13.96 4.14
N GLU A 59 8.03 -15.14 3.91
CA GLU A 59 9.48 -15.36 3.93
C GLU A 59 10.26 -14.54 2.88
N ASN A 60 9.59 -14.09 1.82
CA ASN A 60 10.16 -13.21 0.78
C ASN A 60 9.90 -11.72 1.07
N ASN A 61 9.44 -11.41 2.28
CA ASN A 61 9.03 -10.08 2.71
C ASN A 61 7.95 -9.49 1.79
N ARG A 62 7.06 -10.33 1.24
CA ARG A 62 5.87 -9.90 0.51
C ARG A 62 4.71 -9.80 1.48
N PHE A 63 3.95 -8.71 1.38
CA PHE A 63 2.81 -8.56 2.28
C PHE A 63 1.74 -9.61 1.94
N VAL A 64 1.23 -10.27 2.98
CA VAL A 64 0.18 -11.27 2.86
C VAL A 64 -1.14 -10.56 3.16
N SER A 65 -1.89 -10.23 2.11
CA SER A 65 -3.23 -9.66 2.27
C SER A 65 -4.20 -10.75 2.71
N ASN A 66 -4.40 -10.90 4.02
CA ASN A 66 -5.51 -11.68 4.58
C ASN A 66 -6.85 -10.94 4.52
N SER A 67 -6.83 -9.67 4.15
CA SER A 67 -8.02 -8.85 3.95
C SER A 67 -8.62 -9.18 2.58
N GLY A 68 -9.73 -9.93 2.56
CA GLY A 68 -10.63 -10.04 1.41
C GLY A 68 -11.36 -8.72 1.06
N GLY A 69 -10.68 -7.59 1.26
CA GLY A 69 -11.20 -6.23 1.09
C GLY A 69 -10.72 -5.57 -0.19
N ASN A 70 -11.29 -4.40 -0.49
CA ASN A 70 -10.93 -3.61 -1.66
C ASN A 70 -9.50 -3.06 -1.54
N MET A 71 -8.74 -3.13 -2.62
CA MET A 71 -7.37 -2.65 -2.73
C MET A 71 -7.22 -1.80 -3.99
N LYS A 72 -6.48 -0.69 -3.88
CA LYS A 72 -6.03 0.08 -5.05
C LYS A 72 -4.53 -0.10 -5.25
N ILE A 73 -4.14 -0.17 -6.52
CA ILE A 73 -2.76 -0.38 -6.95
C ILE A 73 -2.40 0.75 -7.92
N MET A 74 -1.20 1.29 -7.78
CA MET A 74 -0.57 2.16 -8.76
C MET A 74 0.75 1.54 -9.17
N MET A 75 0.97 1.38 -10.47
CA MET A 75 2.22 0.88 -11.03
C MET A 75 2.94 2.02 -11.73
N LYS A 76 4.26 2.12 -11.54
CA LYS A 76 5.08 3.03 -12.31
C LYS A 76 5.74 2.25 -13.44
N PHE A 77 5.36 2.58 -14.67
CA PHE A 77 5.93 2.01 -15.89
C PHE A 77 7.22 2.75 -16.25
#